data_AF-A0A2M8CBC7-F1
#
_entry.id   AF-A0A2M8CBC7-F1
#
_cell.length_a   1.000
_cell.length_b   1.000
_cell.length_c   1.000
_cell.angle_alpha   90.00
_cell.angle_beta   90.00
_cell.angle_gamma   90.00
#
_symmetry.space_group_name_H-M   'P 1'
#
loop_
_entity.id
_entity.type
_entity.pdbx_description
1 polymer ?
#
loop_
_entity_poly.entity_id
_entity_poly.type
_entity_poly.pdbx_seq_one_letter_code
_entity_poly.pdbx_strand_id
1 'polypeptide(L)'
;MERDEIVVGLDIGTRKVCTVIGELGEDNQIEIIGIGTSPSLGVKKGVIIDLDQAIQSVKQSIESSERMAGARIDSVFVSIAGSHITSVNSKGVIAISEASSEITERDIEKVIEAAKAGIVSPEKELIHILSREFVVDGQSGIVDPLGMSGTRLECKVHIITGSSTAIQNLIKCVEGAGVNIEEIIFGTLASSNAVLSSTEKELGVLLIDIGAGTTEIAIFVKGGLAYSAVLPVGGIQITNDLAIGLRTSVEEAEKIKINYGTAIENSISPEKLVEISSINEKDKQNISKKYLV
;
A
#
# COMPACT_ATOMS: atom_id res chain seq x y z
N MET A 1 5.64 -24.61 25.21
CA MET A 1 5.15 -24.22 23.88
C MET A 1 5.59 -22.79 23.73
N GLU A 2 6.64 -22.58 22.94
CA GLU A 2 6.92 -21.23 22.43
C GLU A 2 5.65 -20.76 21.72
N ARG A 3 5.24 -19.51 21.94
CA ARG A 3 4.14 -18.94 21.17
C ARG A 3 4.69 -18.76 19.77
N ASP A 4 4.04 -19.36 18.80
CA ASP A 4 4.29 -19.06 17.39
C ASP A 4 4.15 -17.55 17.17
N GLU A 5 5.02 -17.00 16.33
CA GLU A 5 5.11 -15.55 16.13
C GLU A 5 3.91 -15.08 15.29
N ILE A 6 3.03 -14.28 15.91
CA ILE A 6 1.85 -13.73 15.26
C ILE A 6 2.24 -12.45 14.53
N VAL A 7 1.91 -12.38 13.24
CA VAL A 7 2.09 -11.19 12.40
C VAL A 7 0.73 -10.69 11.95
N VAL A 8 0.49 -9.39 12.10
CA VAL A 8 -0.82 -8.79 11.79
C VAL A 8 -0.67 -7.68 10.76
N GLY A 9 -1.37 -7.82 9.64
CA GLY A 9 -1.49 -6.77 8.62
C GLY A 9 -2.81 -6.01 8.77
N LEU A 10 -2.76 -4.67 8.74
CA LEU A 10 -3.92 -3.79 8.73
C LEU A 10 -3.89 -2.89 7.48
N ASP A 11 -4.93 -2.96 6.67
CA ASP A 11 -5.14 -2.09 5.51
C ASP A 11 -6.34 -1.17 5.74
N ILE A 12 -6.10 0.15 5.74
CA ILE A 12 -7.13 1.18 5.94
C ILE A 12 -7.46 1.84 4.59
N GLY A 13 -8.22 1.11 3.78
CA GLY A 13 -8.65 1.58 2.46
C GLY A 13 -9.78 2.61 2.51
N THR A 14 -10.02 3.28 1.39
CA THR A 14 -11.14 4.25 1.23
C THR A 14 -12.53 3.58 1.31
N ARG A 15 -12.63 2.30 0.95
CA ARG A 15 -13.90 1.57 0.90
C ARG A 15 -14.06 0.55 2.01
N LYS A 16 -12.96 -0.09 2.38
CA LYS A 16 -12.91 -1.24 3.28
C LYS A 16 -11.69 -1.10 4.18
N VAL A 17 -11.84 -1.45 5.45
CA VAL A 17 -10.73 -1.76 6.34
C VAL A 17 -10.59 -3.28 6.40
N CYS A 18 -9.36 -3.79 6.35
CA CYS A 18 -9.06 -5.21 6.38
C CYS A 18 -7.95 -5.49 7.38
N THR A 19 -8.19 -6.44 8.28
CA THR A 19 -7.18 -6.95 9.22
C THR A 19 -6.95 -8.43 8.92
N VAL A 20 -5.70 -8.84 8.81
CA VAL A 20 -5.30 -10.22 8.57
C VAL A 20 -4.29 -10.62 9.63
N ILE A 21 -4.56 -11.73 10.32
CA ILE A 21 -3.69 -12.31 11.34
C ILE A 21 -3.09 -13.57 10.75
N GLY A 22 -1.76 -13.62 10.71
CA GLY A 22 -0.98 -14.76 10.29
C GLY A 22 -0.11 -15.31 11.41
N GLU A 23 0.11 -16.61 11.40
CA GLU A 23 1.03 -17.33 12.27
C GLU A 23 2.26 -17.74 11.45
N LEU A 24 3.46 -17.37 11.91
CA LEU A 24 4.70 -17.70 11.23
C LEU A 24 5.16 -19.09 11.65
N GLY A 25 5.11 -20.04 10.72
CA GLY A 25 5.61 -21.40 10.92
C GLY A 25 7.15 -21.50 10.83
N GLU A 26 7.69 -22.65 11.24
CA GLU A 26 9.14 -22.93 11.26
C GLU A 26 9.82 -22.83 9.88
N ASP A 27 9.07 -22.91 8.79
CA ASP A 27 9.55 -22.83 7.41
C ASP A 27 9.43 -21.43 6.79
N ASN A 28 9.19 -20.40 7.62
CA ASN A 28 8.88 -19.03 7.20
C ASN A 28 7.61 -18.92 6.34
N GLN A 29 6.72 -19.92 6.35
CA GLN A 29 5.39 -19.76 5.76
C GLN A 29 4.45 -19.11 6.75
N ILE A 30 3.60 -18.21 6.23
CA ILE A 30 2.57 -17.53 7.01
C ILE A 30 1.26 -18.28 6.79
N GLU A 31 0.72 -18.86 7.87
CA GLU A 31 -0.63 -19.44 7.86
C GLU A 31 -1.64 -18.38 8.31
N ILE A 32 -2.71 -18.16 7.52
CA ILE A 32 -3.74 -17.19 7.88
C ILE A 32 -4.72 -17.80 8.88
N ILE A 33 -4.69 -17.31 10.12
CA ILE A 33 -5.53 -17.79 11.22
C ILE A 33 -6.72 -16.85 11.50
N GLY A 34 -6.70 -15.61 11.02
CA GLY A 34 -7.79 -14.66 11.23
C GLY A 34 -7.93 -13.62 10.12
N ILE A 35 -9.17 -13.34 9.72
CA ILE A 35 -9.50 -12.27 8.77
C ILE A 35 -10.68 -11.47 9.33
N GLY A 36 -10.52 -10.16 9.37
CA GLY A 36 -11.55 -9.21 9.73
C GLY A 36 -11.71 -8.15 8.65
N THR A 37 -12.94 -7.75 8.38
CA THR A 37 -13.20 -6.61 7.49
C THR A 37 -14.33 -5.76 8.03
N SER A 38 -14.27 -4.46 7.71
CA SER A 38 -15.37 -3.54 7.95
C SER A 38 -15.54 -2.61 6.74
N PRO A 39 -16.74 -2.04 6.53
CA PRO A 39 -16.87 -0.83 5.74
C PRO A 39 -15.91 0.25 6.29
N SER A 40 -15.27 0.99 5.40
CA SER A 40 -14.42 2.11 5.80
C SER A 40 -15.22 3.39 5.85
N LEU A 41 -15.27 4.00 7.03
CA LEU A 41 -15.92 5.28 7.27
C LEU A 41 -14.87 6.32 7.64
N GLY A 42 -15.06 7.57 7.24
CA GLY A 42 -14.13 8.65 7.56
C GLY A 42 -12.79 8.63 6.79
N VAL A 43 -12.66 7.81 5.74
CA VAL A 43 -11.47 7.74 4.89
C VAL A 43 -11.80 8.15 3.46
N LYS A 44 -10.99 9.03 2.87
CA LYS A 44 -11.17 9.51 1.50
C LYS A 44 -9.83 9.57 0.78
N LYS A 45 -9.69 8.79 -0.31
CA LYS A 45 -8.46 8.72 -1.14
C LYS A 45 -7.20 8.43 -0.30
N GLY A 46 -7.31 7.49 0.63
CA GLY A 46 -6.23 7.09 1.54
C GLY A 46 -5.93 8.09 2.66
N VAL A 47 -6.75 9.13 2.84
CA VAL A 47 -6.59 10.12 3.92
C VAL A 47 -7.77 10.02 4.89
N ILE A 48 -7.47 9.97 6.19
CA ILE A 48 -8.48 10.03 7.24
C ILE A 48 -8.99 11.48 7.33
N ILE A 49 -10.28 11.67 7.05
CA ILE A 49 -11.00 12.94 7.11
C ILE A 49 -11.94 13.04 8.31
N ASP A 50 -12.32 11.90 8.90
CA ASP A 50 -13.08 11.79 10.15
C ASP A 50 -12.46 10.69 11.00
N LEU A 51 -11.79 11.09 12.08
CA LEU A 51 -11.00 10.19 12.91
C LEU A 51 -11.87 9.23 13.72
N ASP A 52 -12.99 9.69 14.27
CA ASP A 52 -13.85 8.87 15.13
C ASP A 52 -14.52 7.75 14.33
N GLN A 53 -14.98 8.05 13.12
CA GLN A 53 -15.55 7.06 12.20
C GLN A 53 -14.49 6.05 11.72
N ALA A 54 -13.27 6.50 11.46
CA ALA A 54 -12.17 5.63 11.06
C ALA A 54 -11.78 4.67 12.19
N ILE A 55 -11.67 5.17 13.44
CA ILE A 55 -11.39 4.35 14.63
C ILE A 55 -12.44 3.24 14.77
N GLN A 56 -13.73 3.56 14.62
CA GLN A 56 -14.79 2.57 14.71
C GLN A 56 -14.65 1.46 13.65
N SER A 57 -14.31 1.84 12.42
CA SER A 57 -14.08 0.90 11.31
C SER A 57 -12.90 -0.03 11.62
N VAL A 58 -11.78 0.54 12.06
CA VAL A 58 -10.58 -0.23 12.44
C VAL A 58 -10.86 -1.19 13.59
N LYS A 59 -11.53 -0.73 14.66
CA LYS A 59 -11.93 -1.59 15.79
C LYS A 59 -12.76 -2.78 15.33
N GLN A 60 -13.76 -2.54 14.49
CA GLN A 60 -14.62 -3.61 13.99
C GLN A 60 -13.84 -4.65 13.18
N SER A 61 -12.90 -4.21 12.33
CA SER A 61 -12.04 -5.11 11.57
C SER A 61 -11.14 -5.94 12.50
N ILE A 62 -10.50 -5.30 13.48
CA ILE A 62 -9.63 -5.97 14.46
C ILE A 62 -10.41 -7.00 15.28
N GLU A 63 -11.51 -6.60 15.93
CA GLU A 63 -12.32 -7.50 16.76
C GLU A 63 -12.85 -8.72 15.97
N SER A 64 -13.18 -8.53 14.68
CA SER A 64 -13.59 -9.63 13.81
C SER A 64 -12.44 -10.59 13.54
N SER A 65 -11.22 -10.08 13.30
CA SER A 65 -10.05 -10.90 13.05
C SER A 65 -9.59 -11.67 14.30
N GLU A 66 -9.58 -11.01 15.47
CA GLU A 66 -9.24 -11.62 16.77
C GLU A 66 -10.20 -12.75 17.12
N ARG A 67 -11.51 -12.56 16.87
CA ARG A 67 -12.51 -13.60 17.12
C ARG A 67 -12.30 -14.83 16.24
N MET A 68 -11.90 -14.64 14.99
CA MET A 68 -11.61 -15.74 14.08
C MET A 68 -10.33 -16.48 14.48
N ALA A 69 -9.28 -15.75 14.86
CA ALA A 69 -8.00 -16.32 15.29
C ALA A 69 -8.05 -16.93 16.71
N GLY A 70 -9.01 -16.51 17.55
CA GLY A 70 -9.02 -16.89 18.97
C GLY A 70 -7.86 -16.28 19.77
N ALA A 71 -7.23 -15.23 19.24
CA ALA A 71 -6.07 -14.55 19.81
C ALA A 71 -6.33 -13.05 19.90
N ARG A 72 -5.70 -12.39 20.89
CA ARG A 72 -5.64 -10.94 20.94
C ARG A 72 -4.40 -10.42 20.23
N ILE A 73 -4.52 -9.27 19.59
CA ILE A 73 -3.42 -8.62 18.91
C ILE A 73 -2.98 -7.37 19.69
N ASP A 74 -1.67 -7.18 19.84
CA ASP A 74 -1.10 -6.04 20.55
C ASP A 74 -0.58 -4.96 19.59
N SER A 75 -0.18 -5.37 18.38
CA SER A 75 0.43 -4.50 17.38
C SER A 75 0.17 -4.97 15.96
N VAL A 76 0.32 -4.06 14.99
CA VAL A 76 0.05 -4.30 13.57
C VAL A 76 1.10 -3.64 12.66
N PHE A 77 1.33 -4.26 11.51
CA PHE A 77 1.91 -3.61 10.33
C PHE A 77 0.78 -2.93 9.56
N VAL A 78 0.82 -1.61 9.42
CA VAL A 78 -0.25 -0.85 8.78
C VAL A 78 0.17 -0.40 7.39
N SER A 79 -0.68 -0.65 6.39
CA SER A 79 -0.47 -0.08 5.06
C SER A 79 -0.81 1.42 5.07
N ILE A 80 -0.03 2.21 4.34
CA ILE A 80 -0.36 3.59 4.01
C ILE A 80 -0.42 3.76 2.50
N ALA A 81 -1.49 4.39 2.05
CA ALA A 81 -1.74 4.78 0.67
C ALA A 81 -2.31 6.20 0.67
N GLY A 82 -2.48 6.78 -0.51
CA GLY A 82 -3.15 8.08 -0.63
C GLY A 82 -2.35 9.14 -1.37
N SER A 83 -3.06 10.17 -1.83
CA SER A 83 -2.48 11.23 -2.68
C SER A 83 -1.45 12.13 -1.97
N HIS A 84 -1.24 11.93 -0.67
CA HIS A 84 -0.26 12.64 0.14
C HIS A 84 1.12 11.96 0.12
N ILE A 85 1.22 10.77 -0.47
CA ILE A 85 2.47 10.03 -0.63
C ILE A 85 3.23 10.61 -1.82
N THR A 86 4.52 10.89 -1.62
CA THR A 86 5.43 11.32 -2.68
C THR A 86 6.71 10.51 -2.64
N SER A 87 7.26 10.22 -3.82
CA SER A 87 8.52 9.52 -3.94
C SER A 87 9.57 10.35 -4.67
N VAL A 88 10.83 10.08 -4.38
CA VAL A 88 11.96 10.72 -5.05
C VAL A 88 13.13 9.74 -5.12
N ASN A 89 13.84 9.75 -6.24
CA ASN A 89 15.13 9.06 -6.35
C ASN A 89 16.22 10.00 -5.85
N SER A 90 17.07 9.50 -4.96
CA SER A 90 18.19 10.27 -4.41
C SER A 90 19.49 9.48 -4.49
N LYS A 91 20.60 10.21 -4.33
CA LYS A 91 21.94 9.67 -4.36
C LYS A 91 22.75 10.21 -3.19
N GLY A 92 23.34 9.29 -2.42
CA GLY A 92 24.33 9.61 -1.39
C GLY A 92 25.73 9.31 -1.89
N VAL A 93 26.72 10.08 -1.43
CA VAL A 93 28.14 9.86 -1.75
C VAL A 93 28.98 10.15 -0.52
N ILE A 94 29.89 9.24 -0.17
CA ILE A 94 30.87 9.42 0.90
C ILE A 94 32.26 8.95 0.45
N ALA A 95 33.29 9.45 1.12
CA ALA A 95 34.64 8.90 1.04
C ALA A 95 34.82 7.81 2.11
N ILE A 96 35.52 6.73 1.75
CA ILE A 96 35.92 5.66 2.69
C ILE A 96 37.29 6.01 3.27
N SER A 97 37.48 5.70 4.56
CA SER A 97 38.74 6.01 5.25
C SER A 97 39.90 5.19 4.67
N GLU A 98 41.02 5.85 4.41
CA GLU A 98 42.27 5.21 3.94
C GLU A 98 42.79 4.13 4.90
N ALA A 99 42.46 4.21 6.20
CA ALA A 99 42.98 3.33 7.23
C ALA A 99 42.41 1.89 7.18
N SER A 100 41.16 1.72 6.76
CA SER A 100 40.58 0.39 6.52
C SER A 100 40.58 0.03 5.04
N SER A 101 40.36 1.02 4.16
CA SER A 101 40.05 0.84 2.72
C SER A 101 38.93 -0.16 2.43
N GLU A 102 38.25 -0.66 3.46
CA GLU A 102 37.17 -1.65 3.44
C GLU A 102 35.89 -0.98 3.93
N ILE A 103 34.80 -1.24 3.22
CA ILE A 103 33.48 -0.68 3.48
C ILE A 103 32.87 -1.39 4.68
N THR A 104 32.50 -0.60 5.70
CA THR A 104 31.86 -1.09 6.93
C THR A 104 30.36 -0.81 6.92
N GLU A 105 29.60 -1.48 7.80
CA GLU A 105 28.17 -1.17 8.03
C GLU A 105 27.94 0.31 8.33
N ARG A 106 28.84 0.91 9.12
CA ARG A 106 28.79 2.34 9.44
C ARG A 106 28.92 3.22 8.20
N ASP A 107 29.67 2.79 7.20
CA ASP A 107 29.81 3.55 5.95
C ASP A 107 28.56 3.38 5.07
N ILE A 108 27.92 2.21 5.10
CA ILE A 108 26.61 1.98 4.47
C ILE A 108 25.54 2.90 5.10
N GLU A 109 25.47 2.96 6.43
CA GLU A 109 24.57 3.86 7.15
C GLU A 109 24.81 5.33 6.77
N LYS A 110 26.08 5.77 6.79
CA LYS A 110 26.44 7.16 6.42
C LYS A 110 26.05 7.51 4.98
N VAL A 111 26.28 6.62 4.02
CA VAL A 111 25.95 6.91 2.62
C VAL A 111 24.44 6.97 2.41
N ILE A 112 23.66 6.13 3.12
CA ILE A 112 22.20 6.17 3.10
C ILE A 112 21.69 7.48 3.73
N GLU A 113 22.24 7.89 4.88
CA GLU A 113 21.89 9.17 5.52
C GLU A 113 22.25 10.37 4.62
N ALA A 114 23.38 10.32 3.93
CA ALA A 114 23.74 11.33 2.94
C ALA A 114 22.73 11.42 1.78
N ALA A 115 22.15 10.28 1.36
CA ALA A 115 21.12 10.25 0.33
C ALA A 115 19.77 10.83 0.80
N LYS A 116 19.48 10.76 2.09
CA LYS A 116 18.25 11.29 2.71
C LYS A 116 18.32 12.80 2.97
N ALA A 117 19.52 13.37 3.02
CA ALA A 117 19.74 14.77 3.38
C ALA A 117 18.91 15.74 2.51
N GLY A 118 18.09 16.58 3.15
CA GLY A 118 17.26 17.60 2.49
C GLY A 118 15.93 17.11 1.90
N ILE A 119 15.60 15.82 2.02
CA ILE A 119 14.32 15.26 1.52
C ILE A 119 13.23 15.26 2.59
N VAL A 120 13.62 15.04 3.85
CA VAL A 120 12.73 15.10 5.00
C VAL A 120 12.55 16.55 5.43
N SER A 121 11.31 16.97 5.63
CA SER A 121 10.95 18.31 6.11
C SER A 121 9.93 18.19 7.24
N PRO A 122 9.66 19.26 8.02
CA PRO A 122 8.63 19.19 9.06
C PRO A 122 7.23 18.78 8.55
N GLU A 123 6.96 19.01 7.27
CA GLU A 123 5.69 18.67 6.61
C GLU A 123 5.65 17.27 6.00
N LYS A 124 6.81 16.61 5.88
CA LYS A 124 6.97 15.29 5.27
C LYS A 124 7.74 14.33 6.17
N GLU A 125 7.11 13.24 6.55
CA GLU A 125 7.74 12.14 7.25
C GLU A 125 8.25 11.08 6.27
N LEU A 126 9.39 10.46 6.62
CA LEU A 126 9.96 9.34 5.88
C LEU A 126 9.13 8.08 6.17
N ILE A 127 8.74 7.36 5.13
CA ILE A 127 8.08 6.05 5.25
C ILE A 127 9.09 4.96 4.92
N HIS A 128 9.67 5.01 3.72
CA HIS A 128 10.63 4.01 3.24
C HIS A 128 11.86 4.63 2.60
N ILE A 129 13.00 3.98 2.80
CA ILE A 129 14.22 4.21 2.04
C ILE A 129 14.71 2.88 1.48
N LEU A 130 14.61 2.72 0.16
CA LEU A 130 14.92 1.46 -0.52
C LEU A 130 16.20 1.63 -1.32
N SER A 131 17.25 0.91 -0.94
CA SER A 131 18.49 0.83 -1.71
C SER A 131 18.24 0.13 -3.04
N ARG A 132 18.59 0.77 -4.15
CA ARG A 132 18.50 0.18 -5.48
C ARG A 132 19.83 -0.42 -5.92
N GLU A 133 20.90 0.33 -5.73
CA GLU A 133 22.26 -0.14 -5.98
C GLU A 133 23.26 0.71 -5.20
N PHE A 134 24.41 0.11 -4.93
CA PHE A 134 25.62 0.78 -4.51
C PHE A 134 26.59 0.88 -5.69
N VAL A 135 27.46 1.89 -5.61
CA VAL A 135 28.55 2.11 -6.56
C VAL A 135 29.84 2.29 -5.77
N VAL A 136 30.82 1.43 -6.03
CA VAL A 136 32.15 1.49 -5.37
C VAL A 136 33.18 1.87 -6.41
N ASP A 137 33.86 3.00 -6.23
CA ASP A 137 34.89 3.52 -7.16
C ASP A 137 34.45 3.57 -8.64
N GLY A 138 33.15 3.81 -8.88
CA GLY A 138 32.54 3.87 -10.21
C GLY A 138 32.01 2.54 -10.76
N GLN A 139 32.26 1.42 -10.08
CA GLN A 139 31.65 0.13 -10.40
C GLN A 139 30.21 0.08 -9.87
N SER A 140 29.23 -0.06 -10.77
CA SER A 140 27.78 -0.08 -10.45
C SER A 140 27.20 -1.50 -10.38
N GLY A 141 25.94 -1.62 -9.97
CA GLY A 141 25.24 -2.90 -9.84
C GLY A 141 25.59 -3.70 -8.58
N ILE A 142 26.16 -3.05 -7.56
CA ILE A 142 26.51 -3.70 -6.29
C ILE A 142 25.27 -3.70 -5.39
N VAL A 143 24.82 -4.87 -4.94
CA VAL A 143 23.66 -4.99 -4.03
C VAL A 143 24.08 -4.81 -2.58
N ASP A 144 25.18 -5.45 -2.19
CA ASP A 144 25.76 -5.37 -0.84
C ASP A 144 27.26 -5.02 -0.97
N PRO A 145 27.69 -3.82 -0.54
CA PRO A 145 29.08 -3.41 -0.61
C PRO A 145 29.88 -3.78 0.65
N LEU A 146 29.28 -4.42 1.65
CA LEU A 146 29.96 -4.74 2.91
C LEU A 146 31.21 -5.61 2.67
N GLY A 147 32.35 -5.18 3.22
CA GLY A 147 33.63 -5.88 3.04
C GLY A 147 34.32 -5.65 1.69
N MET A 148 33.71 -4.91 0.77
CA MET A 148 34.39 -4.50 -0.46
C MET A 148 35.43 -3.42 -0.17
N SER A 149 36.54 -3.46 -0.90
CA SER A 149 37.53 -2.39 -0.83
C SER A 149 37.20 -1.25 -1.78
N GLY A 150 37.38 0.00 -1.32
CA GLY A 150 37.23 1.16 -2.18
C GLY A 150 37.51 2.48 -1.48
N THR A 151 37.62 3.54 -2.26
CA THR A 151 37.88 4.91 -1.77
C THR A 151 36.62 5.77 -1.75
N ARG A 152 35.64 5.46 -2.61
CA ARG A 152 34.37 6.18 -2.74
C ARG A 152 33.21 5.21 -2.78
N LEU A 153 32.23 5.45 -1.92
CA LEU A 153 30.97 4.72 -1.88
C LEU A 153 29.82 5.66 -2.26
N GLU A 154 28.99 5.23 -3.19
CA GLU A 154 27.74 5.88 -3.54
C GLU A 154 26.58 4.91 -3.32
N CYS A 155 25.42 5.44 -2.94
CA CYS A 155 24.17 4.69 -2.92
C CYS A 155 23.13 5.41 -3.77
N LYS A 156 22.34 4.64 -4.51
CA LYS A 156 21.13 5.14 -5.18
C LYS A 156 19.93 4.57 -4.46
N VAL A 157 19.08 5.45 -3.96
CA VAL A 157 17.91 5.08 -3.16
C VAL A 157 16.64 5.60 -3.78
N HIS A 158 15.55 4.85 -3.57
CA HIS A 158 14.19 5.33 -3.77
C HIS A 158 13.59 5.65 -2.41
N ILE A 159 13.23 6.91 -2.21
CA ILE A 159 12.70 7.41 -0.94
C ILE A 159 11.21 7.67 -1.10
N ILE A 160 10.42 7.14 -0.15
CA ILE A 160 8.98 7.33 -0.05
C ILE A 160 8.69 8.16 1.20
N THR A 161 7.94 9.24 1.02
CA THR A 161 7.54 10.16 2.08
C THR A 161 6.03 10.36 2.07
N GLY A 162 5.46 10.69 3.22
CA GLY A 162 4.06 11.08 3.36
C GLY A 162 3.92 12.40 4.10
N SER A 163 2.77 13.06 3.96
CA SER A 163 2.43 14.20 4.82
C SER A 163 2.46 13.79 6.30
N SER A 164 3.19 14.54 7.13
CA SER A 164 3.26 14.32 8.57
C SER A 164 1.87 14.26 9.19
N THR A 165 0.98 15.19 8.83
CA THR A 165 -0.41 15.22 9.33
C THR A 165 -1.18 13.94 9.01
N ALA A 166 -1.03 13.41 7.80
CA ALA A 166 -1.73 12.20 7.39
C ALA A 166 -1.22 10.97 8.18
N ILE A 167 0.09 10.87 8.37
CA ILE A 167 0.73 9.80 9.16
C ILE A 167 0.33 9.90 10.63
N GLN A 168 0.34 11.09 11.22
CA GLN A 168 -0.10 11.29 12.61
C GLN A 168 -1.58 10.94 12.82
N ASN A 169 -2.44 11.21 11.84
CA ASN A 169 -3.85 10.79 11.91
C ASN A 169 -4.01 9.27 11.76
N LEU A 170 -3.18 8.63 10.93
CA LEU A 170 -3.13 7.17 10.83
C LEU A 170 -2.74 6.55 12.18
N ILE A 171 -1.68 7.04 12.81
CA ILE A 171 -1.20 6.58 14.11
C ILE A 171 -2.30 6.69 15.17
N LYS A 172 -2.90 7.89 15.31
CA LYS A 172 -4.01 8.10 16.27
C LYS A 172 -5.21 7.21 16.01
N CYS A 173 -5.50 6.89 14.75
CA CYS A 173 -6.62 6.02 14.40
C CYS A 173 -6.37 4.58 14.87
N VAL A 174 -5.18 4.06 14.61
CA VAL A 174 -4.79 2.69 14.99
C VAL A 174 -4.66 2.57 16.52
N GLU A 175 -3.99 3.52 17.17
CA GLU A 175 -3.87 3.55 18.65
C GLU A 175 -5.24 3.74 19.32
N GLY A 176 -6.11 4.59 18.73
CA GLY A 176 -7.49 4.77 19.18
C GLY A 176 -8.34 3.50 19.05
N ALA A 177 -7.93 2.56 18.17
CA ALA A 177 -8.50 1.23 18.05
C ALA A 177 -8.00 0.24 19.11
N GLY A 178 -6.96 0.60 19.87
CA GLY A 178 -6.44 -0.19 21.00
C GLY A 178 -5.25 -1.08 20.66
N VAL A 179 -4.60 -0.86 19.52
CA VAL A 179 -3.40 -1.61 19.09
C VAL A 179 -2.27 -0.65 18.72
N ASN A 180 -1.03 -1.09 18.85
CA ASN A 180 0.15 -0.31 18.46
C ASN A 180 0.50 -0.52 16.98
N ILE A 181 1.32 0.36 16.42
CA ILE A 181 1.89 0.18 15.08
C ILE A 181 3.33 -0.29 15.23
N GLU A 182 3.67 -1.44 14.65
CA GLU A 182 5.07 -1.88 14.51
C GLU A 182 5.76 -1.08 13.41
N GLU A 183 5.14 -1.02 12.23
CA GLU A 183 5.67 -0.31 11.07
C GLU A 183 4.56 0.17 10.15
N ILE A 184 4.81 1.29 9.48
CA ILE A 184 3.95 1.83 8.42
C ILE A 184 4.56 1.47 7.08
N ILE A 185 3.82 0.73 6.25
CA ILE A 185 4.31 0.21 4.97
C ILE A 185 3.59 0.91 3.81
N PHE A 186 4.33 1.42 2.82
CA PHE A 186 3.70 1.89 1.58
C PHE A 186 2.92 0.74 0.91
N GLY A 187 1.61 0.91 0.74
CA GLY A 187 0.70 -0.18 0.35
C GLY A 187 1.15 -0.94 -0.90
N THR A 188 1.56 -0.24 -1.95
CA THR A 188 2.00 -0.90 -3.21
C THR A 188 3.31 -1.67 -3.06
N LEU A 189 4.18 -1.28 -2.11
CA LEU A 189 5.36 -2.08 -1.78
C LEU A 189 4.94 -3.41 -1.15
N ALA A 190 3.97 -3.40 -0.23
CA ALA A 190 3.38 -4.62 0.33
C ALA A 190 2.70 -5.47 -0.75
N SER A 191 1.84 -4.88 -1.59
CA SER A 191 1.19 -5.56 -2.72
C SER A 191 2.22 -6.23 -3.64
N SER A 192 3.35 -5.55 -3.90
CA SER A 192 4.42 -6.09 -4.75
C SER A 192 5.10 -7.35 -4.19
N ASN A 193 5.12 -7.52 -2.87
CA ASN A 193 5.67 -8.72 -2.24
C ASN A 193 4.68 -9.89 -2.30
N ALA A 194 3.38 -9.61 -2.40
CA ALA A 194 2.35 -10.63 -2.52
C ALA A 194 2.18 -11.15 -3.96
N VAL A 195 2.34 -10.29 -4.98
CA VAL A 195 1.93 -10.63 -6.36
C VAL A 195 3.07 -10.74 -7.36
N LEU A 196 4.26 -10.22 -7.07
CA LEU A 196 5.39 -10.24 -8.00
C LEU A 196 6.46 -11.22 -7.56
N SER A 197 6.95 -12.01 -8.51
CA SER A 197 8.16 -12.82 -8.35
C SER A 197 9.44 -11.96 -8.39
N SER A 198 10.53 -12.49 -7.83
CA SER A 198 11.85 -11.88 -7.95
C SER A 198 12.29 -11.73 -9.42
N THR A 199 11.96 -12.71 -10.27
CA THR A 199 12.25 -12.68 -11.71
C THR A 199 11.57 -11.52 -12.43
N GLU A 200 10.29 -11.24 -12.12
CA GLU A 200 9.58 -10.10 -12.71
C GLU A 200 10.20 -8.77 -12.28
N LYS A 201 10.54 -8.64 -10.99
CA LYS A 201 11.24 -7.45 -10.47
C LYS A 201 12.61 -7.25 -11.15
N GLU A 202 13.34 -8.33 -11.42
CA GLU A 202 14.65 -8.28 -12.08
C GLU A 202 14.56 -7.87 -13.55
N LEU A 203 13.68 -8.51 -14.32
CA LEU A 203 13.45 -8.19 -15.74
C LEU A 203 12.85 -6.79 -15.94
N GLY A 204 12.16 -6.31 -14.91
CA GLY A 204 11.46 -5.03 -14.89
C GLY A 204 9.96 -5.22 -15.08
N VAL A 205 9.19 -4.63 -14.17
CA VAL A 205 7.73 -4.80 -14.12
C VAL A 205 7.05 -3.53 -13.61
N LEU A 206 5.88 -3.24 -14.19
CA LEU A 206 4.97 -2.20 -13.73
C LEU A 206 3.82 -2.88 -12.98
N LEU A 207 3.69 -2.57 -11.69
CA LEU A 207 2.52 -2.92 -10.89
C LEU A 207 1.59 -1.70 -10.83
N ILE A 208 0.31 -1.94 -11.13
CA ILE A 208 -0.77 -0.96 -10.99
C ILE A 208 -1.77 -1.53 -9.97
N ASP A 209 -1.86 -0.89 -8.82
CA ASP A 209 -2.81 -1.22 -7.77
C ASP A 209 -4.02 -0.28 -7.89
N ILE A 210 -5.20 -0.81 -8.24
CA ILE A 210 -6.40 -0.02 -8.46
C ILE A 210 -7.33 -0.16 -7.25
N GLY A 211 -7.10 0.69 -6.26
CA GLY A 211 -7.96 0.82 -5.09
C GLY A 211 -9.28 1.54 -5.36
N ALA A 212 -10.06 1.74 -4.30
CA ALA A 212 -11.34 2.45 -4.40
C ALA A 212 -11.16 3.97 -4.61
N GLY A 213 -10.27 4.60 -3.85
CA GLY A 213 -10.07 6.06 -3.90
C GLY A 213 -8.83 6.51 -4.69
N THR A 214 -7.89 5.60 -4.89
CA THR A 214 -6.57 5.85 -5.46
C THR A 214 -6.15 4.71 -6.36
N THR A 215 -5.17 5.00 -7.22
CA THR A 215 -4.48 4.03 -8.05
C THR A 215 -3.01 4.27 -7.90
N GLU A 216 -2.30 3.29 -7.39
CA GLU A 216 -0.88 3.37 -7.13
C GLU A 216 -0.09 2.65 -8.20
N ILE A 217 1.09 3.20 -8.48
CA ILE A 217 2.00 2.73 -9.51
C ILE A 217 3.33 2.42 -8.84
N ALA A 218 3.90 1.26 -9.16
CA ALA A 218 5.26 0.89 -8.80
C ALA A 218 5.97 0.29 -10.01
N ILE A 219 7.15 0.83 -10.35
CA ILE A 219 7.99 0.32 -11.42
C ILE A 219 9.25 -0.25 -10.81
N PHE A 220 9.48 -1.53 -10.99
CA PHE A 220 10.72 -2.21 -10.59
C PHE A 220 11.65 -2.33 -11.79
N VAL A 221 12.94 -2.13 -11.56
CA VAL A 221 13.99 -2.27 -12.58
C VAL A 221 15.22 -2.87 -11.92
N LYS A 222 15.69 -4.03 -12.39
CA LYS A 222 16.82 -4.78 -11.80
C LYS A 222 16.61 -5.05 -10.31
N GLY A 223 15.43 -5.56 -9.98
CA GLY A 223 15.06 -5.96 -8.62
C GLY A 223 14.61 -4.81 -7.71
N GLY A 224 15.09 -3.58 -7.94
CA GLY A 224 14.80 -2.43 -7.09
C GLY A 224 13.60 -1.59 -7.56
N LEU A 225 12.84 -1.03 -6.60
CA LEU A 225 11.79 -0.05 -6.87
C LEU A 225 12.41 1.23 -7.45
N ALA A 226 12.11 1.52 -8.72
CA ALA A 226 12.72 2.62 -9.47
C ALA A 226 11.84 3.87 -9.53
N TYR A 227 10.53 3.68 -9.44
CA TYR A 227 9.53 4.74 -9.47
C TYR A 227 8.29 4.30 -8.72
N SER A 228 7.67 5.23 -7.98
CA SER A 228 6.35 5.04 -7.42
C SER A 228 5.53 6.32 -7.48
N ALA A 229 4.23 6.19 -7.68
CA ALA A 229 3.31 7.34 -7.71
C ALA A 229 1.92 6.92 -7.24
N VAL A 230 1.15 7.90 -6.75
CA VAL A 230 -0.24 7.71 -6.37
C VAL A 230 -1.12 8.67 -7.17
N LEU A 231 -2.08 8.12 -7.89
CA LEU A 231 -3.08 8.88 -8.63
C LEU A 231 -4.37 8.96 -7.78
N PRO A 232 -4.98 10.14 -7.62
CA PRO A 232 -6.18 10.33 -6.79
C PRO A 232 -7.48 9.91 -7.52
N VAL A 233 -7.42 8.78 -8.22
CA VAL A 233 -8.49 8.15 -9.01
C VAL A 233 -8.51 6.65 -8.73
N GLY A 234 -9.70 6.04 -8.68
CA GLY A 234 -9.84 4.61 -8.43
C GLY A 234 -11.26 4.15 -8.78
N GLY A 235 -11.66 3.02 -8.20
CA GLY A 235 -12.96 2.40 -8.49
C GLY A 235 -14.18 3.25 -8.11
N ILE A 236 -14.04 4.26 -7.23
CA ILE A 236 -15.17 5.09 -6.79
C ILE A 236 -15.64 6.06 -7.88
N GLN A 237 -14.75 6.51 -8.76
CA GLN A 237 -15.12 7.33 -9.91
C GLN A 237 -16.06 6.55 -10.85
N ILE A 238 -15.73 5.29 -11.12
CA ILE A 238 -16.57 4.38 -11.91
C ILE A 238 -17.96 4.24 -11.26
N THR A 239 -17.99 4.01 -9.93
CA THR A 239 -19.24 3.90 -9.18
C THR A 239 -20.08 5.19 -9.26
N ASN A 240 -19.46 6.36 -9.15
CA ASN A 240 -20.15 7.64 -9.24
C ASN A 240 -20.72 7.88 -10.65
N ASP A 241 -19.95 7.55 -11.69
CA ASP A 241 -20.40 7.67 -13.08
C ASP A 241 -21.59 6.75 -13.36
N LEU A 242 -21.57 5.52 -12.83
CA LEU A 242 -22.71 4.60 -12.88
C LEU A 242 -23.92 5.14 -12.11
N ALA A 243 -23.74 5.69 -10.91
CA ALA A 243 -24.83 6.26 -10.13
C ALA A 243 -25.54 7.39 -10.87
N ILE A 244 -24.76 8.30 -11.49
CA ILE A 244 -25.27 9.42 -12.28
C ILE A 244 -25.95 8.91 -13.57
N GLY A 245 -25.26 8.06 -14.34
CA GLY A 245 -25.74 7.57 -15.62
C GLY A 245 -27.00 6.72 -15.51
N LEU A 246 -27.10 5.90 -14.45
CA LEU A 246 -28.23 5.01 -14.20
C LEU A 246 -29.30 5.66 -13.30
N ARG A 247 -29.05 6.85 -12.76
CA ARG A 247 -29.95 7.55 -11.83
C ARG A 247 -30.34 6.66 -10.64
N THR A 248 -29.33 6.09 -9.99
CA THR A 248 -29.46 5.23 -8.81
C THR A 248 -28.55 5.73 -7.67
N SER A 249 -28.65 5.14 -6.48
CA SER A 249 -27.77 5.49 -5.35
C SER A 249 -26.34 4.99 -5.58
N VAL A 250 -25.37 5.56 -4.86
CA VAL A 250 -23.96 5.13 -4.95
C VAL A 250 -23.80 3.68 -4.46
N GLU A 251 -24.56 3.31 -3.44
CA GLU A 251 -24.58 1.96 -2.88
C GLU A 251 -25.07 0.95 -3.91
N GLU A 252 -26.15 1.27 -4.61
CA GLU A 252 -26.71 0.41 -5.66
C GLU A 252 -25.80 0.37 -6.89
N ALA A 253 -25.22 1.50 -7.29
CA ALA A 253 -24.22 1.58 -8.35
C ALA A 253 -23.00 0.70 -8.07
N GLU A 254 -22.52 0.62 -6.82
CA GLU A 254 -21.45 -0.31 -6.48
C GLU A 254 -21.88 -1.76 -6.69
N LYS A 255 -23.06 -2.13 -6.17
CA LYS A 255 -23.56 -3.50 -6.35
C LYS A 255 -23.65 -3.84 -7.83
N ILE A 256 -24.13 -2.91 -8.64
CA ILE A 256 -24.20 -3.09 -10.09
C ILE A 256 -22.80 -3.28 -10.68
N LYS A 257 -21.83 -2.43 -10.31
CA LYS A 257 -20.44 -2.54 -10.75
C LYS A 257 -19.83 -3.90 -10.40
N ILE A 258 -20.00 -4.37 -9.16
CA ILE A 258 -19.45 -5.64 -8.67
C ILE A 258 -20.14 -6.84 -9.35
N ASN A 259 -21.47 -6.83 -9.46
CA ASN A 259 -22.23 -7.99 -9.92
C ASN A 259 -22.32 -8.10 -11.45
N TYR A 260 -22.25 -6.98 -12.16
CA TYR A 260 -22.56 -6.93 -13.59
C TYR A 260 -21.55 -6.18 -14.45
N GLY A 261 -20.62 -5.42 -13.86
CA GLY A 261 -19.62 -4.64 -14.60
C GLY A 261 -18.65 -5.50 -15.40
N THR A 262 -18.12 -4.96 -16.50
CA THR A 262 -17.03 -5.56 -17.29
C THR A 262 -16.13 -4.46 -17.83
N ALA A 263 -14.85 -4.73 -18.01
CA ALA A 263 -13.93 -3.78 -18.65
C ALA A 263 -13.73 -4.08 -20.15
N ILE A 264 -14.44 -5.09 -20.70
CA ILE A 264 -14.29 -5.54 -22.09
C ILE A 264 -15.61 -5.35 -22.81
N GLU A 265 -15.69 -4.33 -23.67
CA GLU A 265 -16.91 -3.97 -24.42
C GLU A 265 -17.48 -5.13 -25.24
N ASN A 266 -16.60 -5.85 -25.96
CA ASN A 266 -16.99 -6.94 -26.86
C ASN A 266 -17.50 -8.21 -26.15
N SER A 267 -17.48 -8.25 -24.82
CA SER A 267 -17.95 -9.41 -24.04
C SER A 267 -19.45 -9.38 -23.73
N ILE A 268 -20.15 -8.30 -24.10
CA ILE A 268 -21.57 -8.11 -23.76
C ILE A 268 -22.49 -8.43 -24.94
N SER A 269 -23.48 -9.30 -24.68
CA SER A 269 -24.66 -9.37 -25.54
C SER A 269 -25.61 -8.19 -25.21
N PRO A 270 -25.94 -7.31 -26.16
CA PRO A 270 -26.76 -6.11 -25.94
C PRO A 270 -28.21 -6.43 -25.49
N GLU A 271 -28.67 -7.67 -25.69
CA GLU A 271 -29.99 -8.16 -25.29
C GLU A 271 -30.11 -8.47 -23.80
N LYS A 272 -28.99 -8.59 -23.07
CA LYS A 272 -29.02 -8.83 -21.63
C LYS A 272 -29.44 -7.57 -20.90
N LEU A 273 -30.60 -7.64 -20.24
CA LEU A 273 -31.11 -6.60 -19.36
C LEU A 273 -30.74 -6.92 -17.91
N VAL A 274 -30.46 -5.86 -17.14
CA VAL A 274 -30.23 -5.93 -15.69
C VAL A 274 -31.31 -5.08 -15.02
N GLU A 275 -32.03 -5.68 -14.08
CA GLU A 275 -32.99 -4.95 -13.24
C GLU A 275 -32.22 -4.22 -12.13
N ILE A 276 -32.45 -2.91 -12.01
CA ILE A 276 -31.81 -2.06 -11.01
C ILE A 276 -32.86 -1.21 -10.29
N SER A 277 -32.57 -0.86 -9.04
CA SER A 277 -33.38 0.08 -8.27
C SER A 277 -33.08 1.52 -8.70
N SER A 278 -34.10 2.35 -8.89
CA SER A 278 -33.91 3.79 -9.12
C SER A 278 -33.63 4.54 -7.81
N ILE A 279 -33.26 5.82 -7.90
CA ILE A 279 -33.14 6.74 -6.73
C ILE A 279 -34.38 6.70 -5.82
N ASN A 280 -35.57 6.52 -6.40
CA ASN A 280 -36.76 6.21 -5.62
C ASN A 280 -36.83 4.68 -5.51
N GLU A 281 -36.36 4.11 -4.40
CA GLU A 281 -36.20 2.65 -4.17
C GLU A 281 -37.46 1.79 -4.48
N LYS A 282 -38.62 2.42 -4.71
CA LYS A 282 -39.87 1.78 -5.12
C LYS A 282 -39.96 1.46 -6.62
N ASP A 283 -39.22 2.18 -7.47
CA ASP A 283 -39.25 2.01 -8.92
C ASP A 283 -38.03 1.19 -9.36
N LYS A 284 -38.32 0.07 -10.03
CA LYS A 284 -37.31 -0.76 -10.69
C LYS A 284 -37.26 -0.43 -12.19
N GLN A 285 -36.07 -0.44 -12.76
CA GLN A 285 -35.87 -0.22 -14.19
C GLN A 285 -34.94 -1.29 -14.77
N ASN A 286 -35.22 -1.70 -16.00
CA ASN A 286 -34.36 -2.62 -16.75
C ASN A 286 -33.42 -1.79 -17.63
N ILE A 287 -32.11 -1.97 -17.44
CA ILE A 287 -31.08 -1.33 -18.26
C ILE A 287 -30.36 -2.36 -19.12
N SER A 288 -29.94 -1.97 -20.31
CA SER A 288 -29.08 -2.84 -21.13
C SER A 288 -27.70 -2.93 -20.50
N LYS A 289 -27.14 -4.15 -20.44
CA LYS A 289 -25.81 -4.40 -19.90
C LYS A 289 -24.70 -3.60 -20.61
N LYS A 290 -24.96 -3.08 -21.83
CA LYS A 290 -24.05 -2.19 -22.56
C LYS A 290 -23.67 -0.91 -21.79
N TYR A 291 -24.49 -0.49 -20.82
CA TYR A 291 -24.20 0.67 -19.97
C TYR A 291 -23.27 0.34 -18.78
N LEU A 292 -22.86 -0.93 -18.65
CA LEU A 292 -22.05 -1.45 -17.55
C LEU A 292 -20.65 -1.90 -18.01
N VAL A 293 -20.20 -1.35 -19.14
CA VAL A 293 -18.83 -1.45 -19.66
C VAL A 293 -18.07 -0.19 -19.28
#